data_AF-A0A949RSG7-F1
#
_entry.id   AF-A0A949RSG7-F1
#
_cell.length_a   1.000
_cell.length_b   1.000
_cell.length_c   1.000
_cell.angle_alpha   90.00
_cell.angle_beta   90.00
_cell.angle_gamma   90.00
#
_symmetry.space_group_name_H-M   'P 1'
#
loop_
_entity.id
_entity.type
_entity.pdbx_description
1 polymer ?
#
loop_
_entity_poly.entity_id
_entity_poly.type
_entity_poly.pdbx_seq_one_letter_code
_entity_poly.pdbx_strand_id
1 'polypeptide(L)'
;MFDMARRGSRLTSRLILAIFPLAALADEAPAVDYSRPDAWMALPGQPSPADATPRGGGFSNLQSLARADVFYIHPTTAVRSDVLNAPIGDPDARKTGSVILMAQATAFNAVARVFAPRYSQASLRVFDLGDTELQEPMNRAYADVRRAFAYYLEHYNRGRPFFLAGHSQGANLGLRLLIERIRNTPVERLLVAAYLPGGPVPSSMADAGPVRVAACVRPAQTGCAAIWGVFGEGYSRLEDWEKGNVYWDPRSGRWSRPPSGQPQFSINPVSWSKRESRTPAARHRGAAPFGRPATHFSRPLPGLVAARDDGRYVFVSPPLSPELFDDGGVFGGANYHVFDISLFWVDLRENARQRLIAFLRSKGAAYPLITSGAQASAAAGRPFRFRIQADRPGAAFQADGLPEGLKLHARSGVISGSALRAGVYPVVLSASNAAGSDHAELALTVTEGGVQ
;
A
#
# COMPACT_ATOMS: atom_id res chain seq x y z
N MET A 1 50.58 -64.36 -35.64
CA MET A 1 50.66 -65.83 -35.80
C MET A 1 49.94 -66.42 -34.61
N PHE A 2 48.79 -67.08 -34.85
CA PHE A 2 48.05 -68.10 -34.07
C PHE A 2 48.03 -68.04 -32.52
N ASP A 3 47.00 -68.40 -31.76
CA ASP A 3 45.57 -68.77 -31.90
C ASP A 3 45.15 -69.22 -30.47
N MET A 4 43.84 -69.28 -30.22
CA MET A 4 43.14 -70.15 -29.27
C MET A 4 43.13 -69.88 -27.74
N ALA A 5 42.03 -69.25 -27.32
CA ALA A 5 40.91 -69.83 -26.55
C ALA A 5 41.15 -70.52 -25.19
N ARG A 6 40.43 -70.05 -24.13
CA ARG A 6 39.25 -70.73 -23.54
C ARG A 6 38.63 -69.99 -22.32
N ARG A 7 37.29 -69.90 -22.34
CA ARG A 7 36.28 -70.00 -21.25
C ARG A 7 36.38 -68.99 -20.10
N GLY A 8 35.33 -68.33 -19.62
CA GLY A 8 33.89 -68.42 -19.82
C GLY A 8 33.23 -67.63 -18.69
N SER A 9 32.11 -66.96 -18.96
CA SER A 9 31.02 -66.64 -18.02
C SER A 9 30.14 -65.58 -18.68
N ARG A 10 28.93 -65.98 -19.07
CA ARG A 10 27.88 -65.07 -19.50
C ARG A 10 27.20 -64.52 -18.24
N LEU A 11 27.41 -63.25 -17.92
CA LEU A 11 26.43 -62.48 -17.16
C LEU A 11 25.74 -61.52 -18.13
N THR A 12 24.54 -61.89 -18.54
CA THR A 12 23.58 -60.99 -19.18
C THR A 12 23.10 -59.99 -18.14
N SER A 13 23.65 -58.77 -18.13
CA SER A 13 23.03 -57.64 -17.42
C SER A 13 21.74 -57.27 -18.12
N ARG A 14 20.62 -57.79 -17.61
CA ARG A 14 19.28 -57.25 -17.90
C ARG A 14 19.21 -55.86 -17.30
N LEU A 15 19.22 -54.85 -18.16
CA LEU A 15 18.84 -53.49 -17.82
C LEU A 15 17.35 -53.53 -17.43
N ILE A 16 17.05 -53.54 -16.13
CA ILE A 16 15.70 -53.27 -15.65
C ILE A 16 15.48 -51.78 -15.85
N LEU A 17 14.84 -51.43 -16.96
CA LEU A 17 14.26 -50.11 -17.16
C LEU A 17 13.12 -50.00 -16.14
N ALA A 18 13.41 -49.41 -14.98
CA ALA A 18 12.37 -49.04 -14.03
C ALA A 18 11.51 -47.95 -14.70
N ILE A 19 10.39 -48.37 -15.28
CA ILE A 19 9.31 -47.49 -15.67
C ILE A 19 8.74 -46.97 -14.36
N PHE A 20 9.26 -45.84 -13.88
CA PHE A 20 8.54 -45.04 -12.91
C PHE A 20 7.21 -44.66 -13.55
N PRO A 21 6.07 -44.82 -12.86
CA PRO A 21 4.84 -44.25 -13.36
C PRO A 21 5.11 -42.75 -13.50
N LEU A 22 4.87 -42.21 -14.69
CA LEU A 22 4.70 -40.79 -14.90
C LEU A 22 3.55 -40.39 -13.99
N ALA A 23 3.86 -40.02 -12.74
CA ALA A 23 2.93 -39.30 -11.91
C ALA A 23 2.55 -38.09 -12.75
N ALA A 24 1.27 -37.98 -13.09
CA ALA A 24 0.74 -36.85 -13.80
C ALA A 24 1.32 -35.59 -13.15
N LEU A 25 2.17 -34.88 -13.89
CA LEU A 25 2.56 -33.53 -13.55
C LEU A 25 1.25 -32.80 -13.38
N ALA A 26 0.90 -32.45 -12.14
CA ALA A 26 -0.27 -31.62 -11.87
C ALA A 26 -0.14 -30.42 -12.79
N ASP A 27 -1.12 -30.25 -13.67
CA ASP A 27 -1.14 -29.24 -14.73
C ASP A 27 -0.91 -27.87 -14.08
N GLU A 28 0.32 -27.37 -14.17
CA GLU A 28 0.71 -26.13 -13.50
C GLU A 28 -0.01 -25.02 -14.24
N ALA A 29 -1.01 -24.39 -13.60
CA ALA A 29 -1.79 -23.34 -14.21
C ALA A 29 -0.86 -22.34 -14.93
N PRO A 30 -1.14 -21.98 -16.20
CA PRO A 30 -0.20 -21.21 -17.01
C PRO A 30 0.10 -19.87 -16.35
N ALA A 31 1.35 -19.42 -16.53
CA ALA A 31 1.80 -18.13 -16.00
C ALA A 31 0.86 -16.99 -16.44
N VAL A 32 0.53 -16.08 -15.52
CA VAL A 32 -0.31 -14.93 -15.82
C VAL A 32 0.37 -14.02 -16.86
N ASP A 33 -0.35 -13.71 -17.93
CA ASP A 33 0.07 -12.78 -18.98
C ASP A 33 -0.35 -11.35 -18.62
N TYR A 34 0.61 -10.54 -18.17
CA TYR A 34 0.40 -9.15 -17.76
C TYR A 34 0.30 -8.15 -18.92
N SER A 35 0.44 -8.60 -20.17
CA SER A 35 0.08 -7.77 -21.33
C SER A 35 -1.42 -7.55 -21.44
N ARG A 36 -2.21 -8.45 -20.85
CA ARG A 36 -3.65 -8.36 -20.87
C ARG A 36 -4.17 -7.39 -19.81
N PRO A 37 -5.06 -6.44 -20.18
CA PRO A 37 -5.73 -5.57 -19.23
C PRO A 37 -6.40 -6.26 -18.05
N ASP A 38 -7.01 -7.43 -18.26
CA ASP A 38 -7.76 -8.15 -17.24
C ASP A 38 -6.87 -8.86 -16.20
N ALA A 39 -5.56 -8.95 -16.45
CA ALA A 39 -4.57 -9.35 -15.45
C ALA A 39 -4.30 -8.26 -14.40
N TRP A 40 -4.88 -7.07 -14.56
CA TRP A 40 -4.76 -5.95 -13.64
C TRP A 40 -6.09 -5.72 -12.91
N MET A 41 -6.01 -5.53 -11.60
CA MET A 41 -7.13 -5.06 -10.78
C MET A 41 -7.32 -3.55 -10.93
N ALA A 42 -6.21 -2.82 -11.10
CA ALA A 42 -6.18 -1.42 -11.49
C ALA A 42 -5.05 -1.20 -12.51
N LEU A 43 -5.40 -0.58 -13.64
CA LEU A 43 -4.47 -0.15 -14.67
C LEU A 43 -4.85 1.29 -15.08
N PRO A 44 -3.95 2.27 -14.98
CA PRO A 44 -4.28 3.66 -15.29
C PRO A 44 -4.83 3.83 -16.71
N GLY A 45 -5.91 4.60 -16.82
CA GLY A 45 -6.68 4.77 -18.07
C GLY A 45 -7.88 3.82 -18.18
N GLN A 46 -8.06 2.89 -17.24
CA GLN A 46 -9.25 2.04 -17.14
C GLN A 46 -10.00 2.33 -15.84
N PRO A 47 -11.35 2.45 -15.88
CA PRO A 47 -12.13 2.63 -14.68
C PRO A 47 -11.91 1.49 -13.69
N SER A 48 -11.64 1.83 -12.42
CA SER A 48 -11.47 0.85 -11.36
C SER A 48 -11.87 1.40 -9.99
N PRO A 49 -12.05 0.54 -8.97
CA PRO A 49 -12.25 1.02 -7.60
C PRO A 49 -11.10 1.88 -7.05
N ALA A 50 -9.90 1.86 -7.67
CA ALA A 50 -8.80 2.75 -7.32
C ALA A 50 -9.07 4.23 -7.67
N ASP A 51 -10.09 4.52 -8.48
CA ASP A 51 -10.51 5.88 -8.82
C ASP A 51 -11.39 6.53 -7.76
N ALA A 52 -11.83 5.76 -6.76
CA ALA A 52 -12.74 6.24 -5.74
C ALA A 52 -12.06 7.17 -4.73
N THR A 53 -12.88 8.02 -4.12
CA THR A 53 -12.52 8.81 -2.94
C THR A 53 -13.63 8.70 -1.89
N PRO A 54 -13.33 8.82 -0.58
CA PRO A 54 -14.34 8.71 0.47
C PRO A 54 -15.53 9.66 0.25
N ARG A 55 -16.75 9.12 0.27
CA ARG A 55 -17.99 9.88 0.01
C ARG A 55 -18.14 11.01 1.04
N GLY A 56 -18.33 12.24 0.57
CA GLY A 56 -18.45 13.40 1.45
C GLY A 56 -17.15 13.82 2.15
N GLY A 57 -15.99 13.32 1.72
CA GLY A 57 -14.68 13.68 2.27
C GLY A 57 -13.99 14.86 1.56
N GLY A 58 -14.43 15.23 0.35
CA GLY A 58 -13.83 16.35 -0.40
C GLY A 58 -12.46 16.05 -1.02
N PHE A 59 -12.07 14.79 -1.06
CA PHE A 59 -10.84 14.35 -1.72
C PHE A 59 -11.05 14.20 -3.23
N SER A 60 -9.96 14.29 -3.99
CA SER A 60 -9.97 14.20 -5.46
C SER A 60 -9.16 13.02 -5.95
N ASN A 61 -9.62 12.35 -7.01
CA ASN A 61 -8.76 11.44 -7.78
C ASN A 61 -7.89 12.26 -8.74
N LEU A 62 -6.59 12.29 -8.50
CA LEU A 62 -5.62 13.06 -9.29
C LEU A 62 -4.68 12.17 -10.12
N GLN A 63 -5.02 10.91 -10.35
CA GLN A 63 -4.16 9.97 -11.08
C GLN A 63 -3.73 10.47 -12.47
N SER A 64 -4.61 11.15 -13.21
CA SER A 64 -4.30 11.72 -14.53
C SER A 64 -3.27 12.87 -14.48
N LEU A 65 -3.16 13.54 -13.33
CA LEU A 65 -2.22 14.64 -13.06
C LEU A 65 -1.00 14.18 -12.24
N ALA A 66 -1.00 12.93 -11.78
CA ALA A 66 0.00 12.40 -10.87
C ALA A 66 1.40 12.39 -11.50
N ARG A 67 2.41 12.65 -10.67
CA ARG A 67 3.83 12.64 -11.07
C ARG A 67 4.57 11.37 -10.66
N ALA A 68 3.95 10.55 -9.81
CA ALA A 68 4.45 9.25 -9.42
C ALA A 68 3.50 8.13 -9.86
N ASP A 69 3.93 6.91 -9.61
CA ASP A 69 3.11 5.71 -9.67
C ASP A 69 3.07 5.03 -8.30
N VAL A 70 2.09 4.18 -8.06
CA VAL A 70 2.11 3.21 -6.96
C VAL A 70 1.91 1.83 -7.56
N PHE A 71 2.87 0.95 -7.29
CA PHE A 71 2.71 -0.47 -7.55
C PHE A 71 2.15 -1.10 -6.27
N TYR A 72 0.85 -1.34 -6.28
CA TYR A 72 0.08 -1.81 -5.13
C TYR A 72 -0.19 -3.31 -5.22
N ILE A 73 0.25 -4.06 -4.22
CA ILE A 73 0.06 -5.51 -4.10
C ILE A 73 -1.03 -5.74 -3.05
N HIS A 74 -2.21 -6.17 -3.49
CA HIS A 74 -3.35 -6.38 -2.60
C HIS A 74 -3.08 -7.51 -1.58
N PRO A 75 -3.78 -7.53 -0.43
CA PRO A 75 -3.73 -8.65 0.51
C PRO A 75 -4.42 -9.89 -0.06
N THR A 76 -4.48 -10.97 0.73
CA THR A 76 -5.31 -12.13 0.42
C THR A 76 -6.79 -11.73 0.33
N THR A 77 -7.38 -11.87 -0.85
CA THR A 77 -8.82 -11.66 -1.10
C THR A 77 -9.54 -12.98 -1.37
N ALA A 78 -8.78 -14.07 -1.54
CA ALA A 78 -9.27 -15.44 -1.63
C ALA A 78 -9.50 -16.04 -0.24
N VAL A 79 -10.73 -15.91 0.25
CA VAL A 79 -11.23 -16.43 1.54
C VAL A 79 -11.55 -17.94 1.52
N ARG A 80 -11.23 -18.62 0.42
CA ARG A 80 -11.50 -20.05 0.20
C ARG A 80 -10.51 -20.94 0.95
N SER A 81 -10.96 -22.11 1.40
CA SER A 81 -10.15 -23.12 2.09
C SER A 81 -9.90 -24.40 1.26
N ASP A 82 -10.57 -24.55 0.12
CA ASP A 82 -10.49 -25.72 -0.74
C ASP A 82 -9.30 -25.70 -1.71
N VAL A 83 -8.69 -24.52 -1.93
CA VAL A 83 -7.52 -24.33 -2.79
C VAL A 83 -6.38 -23.65 -2.03
N LEU A 84 -5.13 -23.93 -2.41
CA LEU A 84 -3.95 -23.26 -1.86
C LEU A 84 -3.64 -21.94 -2.59
N ASN A 85 -3.84 -21.90 -3.91
CA ASN A 85 -3.81 -20.65 -4.68
C ASN A 85 -5.11 -20.46 -5.44
N ALA A 86 -5.74 -19.30 -5.27
CA ALA A 86 -6.87 -18.91 -6.10
C ALA A 86 -6.38 -18.30 -7.43
N PRO A 87 -6.97 -18.69 -8.57
CA PRO A 87 -6.62 -18.11 -9.86
C PRO A 87 -7.03 -16.63 -9.93
N ILE A 88 -6.40 -15.85 -10.81
CA ILE A 88 -6.69 -14.41 -10.99
C ILE A 88 -8.15 -14.10 -11.38
N GLY A 89 -8.85 -15.09 -11.93
CA GLY A 89 -10.23 -15.00 -12.37
C GLY A 89 -11.28 -15.38 -11.32
N ASP A 90 -10.88 -15.81 -10.12
CA ASP A 90 -11.82 -16.29 -9.10
C ASP A 90 -12.85 -15.19 -8.73
N PRO A 91 -14.16 -15.44 -8.87
CA PRO A 91 -15.18 -14.41 -8.77
C PRO A 91 -15.31 -13.83 -7.34
N ASP A 92 -15.15 -14.66 -6.31
CA ASP A 92 -15.24 -14.22 -4.92
C ASP A 92 -14.03 -13.37 -4.55
N ALA A 93 -12.82 -13.81 -4.94
CA ALA A 93 -11.60 -13.04 -4.78
C ALA A 93 -11.67 -11.70 -5.54
N ARG A 94 -12.33 -11.64 -6.70
CA ARG A 94 -12.58 -10.39 -7.44
C ARG A 94 -13.50 -9.45 -6.70
N LYS A 95 -14.59 -9.94 -6.11
CA LYS A 95 -15.55 -9.13 -5.35
C LYS A 95 -14.88 -8.52 -4.12
N THR A 96 -14.19 -9.32 -3.32
CA THR A 96 -13.42 -8.86 -2.16
C THR A 96 -12.30 -7.92 -2.57
N GLY A 97 -11.60 -8.22 -3.67
CA GLY A 97 -10.53 -7.39 -4.21
C GLY A 97 -10.97 -5.99 -4.59
N SER A 98 -12.15 -5.82 -5.20
CA SER A 98 -12.68 -4.49 -5.51
C SER A 98 -12.86 -3.61 -4.27
N VAL A 99 -13.40 -4.20 -3.20
CA VAL A 99 -13.63 -3.51 -1.92
C VAL A 99 -12.31 -3.12 -1.25
N ILE A 100 -11.34 -4.04 -1.23
CA ILE A 100 -10.02 -3.81 -0.65
C ILE A 100 -9.20 -2.79 -1.45
N LEU A 101 -9.21 -2.88 -2.78
CA LEU A 101 -8.53 -1.92 -3.67
C LEU A 101 -9.02 -0.50 -3.38
N MET A 102 -10.33 -0.33 -3.25
CA MET A 102 -10.95 0.95 -2.92
C MET A 102 -10.50 1.46 -1.54
N ALA A 103 -10.49 0.62 -0.51
CA ALA A 103 -10.18 1.04 0.85
C ALA A 103 -8.69 1.30 1.10
N GLN A 104 -7.80 0.64 0.34
CA GLN A 104 -6.37 0.63 0.62
C GLN A 104 -5.56 1.40 -0.43
N ALA A 105 -5.71 1.11 -1.72
CA ALA A 105 -4.87 1.70 -2.77
C ALA A 105 -5.19 3.18 -3.05
N THR A 106 -6.44 3.59 -2.85
CA THR A 106 -6.90 4.97 -3.10
C THR A 106 -6.23 6.00 -2.21
N ALA A 107 -5.61 5.61 -1.10
CA ALA A 107 -4.80 6.51 -0.28
C ALA A 107 -3.68 7.20 -1.10
N PHE A 108 -3.26 6.59 -2.21
CA PHE A 108 -2.22 7.13 -3.10
C PHE A 108 -2.75 7.91 -4.30
N ASN A 109 -4.06 7.88 -4.59
CA ASN A 109 -4.61 8.41 -5.85
C ASN A 109 -4.61 9.96 -5.95
N ALA A 110 -4.17 10.68 -4.92
CA ALA A 110 -3.82 12.11 -5.00
C ALA A 110 -2.46 12.39 -5.65
N VAL A 111 -1.53 11.42 -5.63
CA VAL A 111 -0.12 11.67 -5.94
C VAL A 111 0.47 10.68 -6.92
N ALA A 112 -0.20 9.54 -7.12
CA ALA A 112 0.31 8.43 -7.89
C ALA A 112 -0.77 7.77 -8.76
N ARG A 113 -0.38 7.37 -9.97
CA ARG A 113 -1.16 6.44 -10.80
C ARG A 113 -1.17 5.05 -10.15
N VAL A 114 -2.33 4.43 -9.98
CA VAL A 114 -2.44 3.13 -9.29
C VAL A 114 -2.31 1.97 -10.27
N PHE A 115 -1.26 1.17 -10.10
CA PHE A 115 -1.07 -0.11 -10.77
C PHE A 115 -1.24 -1.22 -9.73
N ALA A 116 -2.23 -2.08 -9.92
CA ALA A 116 -2.49 -3.21 -9.03
C ALA A 116 -2.65 -4.49 -9.84
N PRO A 117 -1.67 -5.41 -9.85
CA PRO A 117 -1.81 -6.66 -10.58
C PRO A 117 -2.78 -7.60 -9.87
N ARG A 118 -3.45 -8.47 -10.65
CA ARG A 118 -3.99 -9.72 -10.13
C ARG A 118 -2.90 -10.76 -10.15
N TYR A 119 -2.84 -11.62 -9.14
CA TYR A 119 -1.88 -12.71 -9.08
C TYR A 119 -2.53 -13.96 -8.48
N SER A 120 -1.91 -15.13 -8.64
CA SER A 120 -2.40 -16.40 -8.09
C SER A 120 -2.23 -16.41 -6.57
N GLN A 121 -3.19 -15.83 -5.87
CA GLN A 121 -3.11 -15.52 -4.45
C GLN A 121 -3.02 -16.78 -3.61
N ALA A 122 -2.08 -16.84 -2.67
CA ALA A 122 -2.16 -17.84 -1.61
C ALA A 122 -3.44 -17.58 -0.80
N SER A 123 -4.30 -18.59 -0.67
CA SER A 123 -5.56 -18.49 0.06
C SER A 123 -5.33 -18.33 1.57
N LEU A 124 -6.37 -17.97 2.33
CA LEU A 124 -6.24 -17.82 3.79
C LEU A 124 -5.73 -19.11 4.46
N ARG A 125 -6.11 -20.28 3.95
CA ARG A 125 -5.66 -21.59 4.46
C ARG A 125 -4.14 -21.74 4.47
N VAL A 126 -3.42 -21.06 3.57
CA VAL A 126 -1.95 -21.17 3.49
C VAL A 126 -1.27 -20.76 4.80
N PHE A 127 -1.88 -19.86 5.57
CA PHE A 127 -1.33 -19.38 6.84
C PHE A 127 -1.49 -20.40 7.99
N ASP A 128 -2.35 -21.40 7.82
CA ASP A 128 -2.52 -22.52 8.76
C ASP A 128 -1.56 -23.70 8.48
N LEU A 129 -0.85 -23.68 7.36
CA LEU A 129 0.05 -24.77 6.94
C LEU A 129 1.40 -24.76 7.67
N GLY A 130 2.07 -25.92 7.69
CA GLY A 130 3.44 -26.03 8.18
C GLY A 130 4.46 -25.24 7.33
N ASP A 131 5.63 -24.95 7.91
CA ASP A 131 6.69 -24.14 7.29
C ASP A 131 7.18 -24.64 5.92
N THR A 132 7.04 -25.94 5.65
CA THR A 132 7.41 -26.53 4.36
C THR A 132 6.29 -26.41 3.34
N GLU A 133 5.05 -26.69 3.73
CA GLU A 133 3.89 -26.75 2.85
C GLU A 133 3.49 -25.35 2.35
N LEU A 134 3.69 -24.31 3.15
CA LEU A 134 3.36 -22.93 2.75
C LEU A 134 4.31 -22.36 1.68
N GLN A 135 5.47 -22.98 1.43
CA GLN A 135 6.49 -22.41 0.54
C GLN A 135 6.04 -22.35 -0.91
N GLU A 136 5.51 -23.45 -1.44
CA GLU A 136 5.04 -23.51 -2.84
C GLU A 136 3.97 -22.46 -3.14
N PRO A 137 2.86 -22.37 -2.39
CA PRO A 137 1.79 -21.43 -2.73
C PRO A 137 2.21 -19.97 -2.58
N MET A 138 3.05 -19.65 -1.59
CA MET A 138 3.62 -18.30 -1.43
C MET A 138 4.63 -17.96 -2.54
N ASN A 139 5.44 -18.93 -2.99
CA ASN A 139 6.38 -18.75 -4.10
C ASN A 139 5.64 -18.56 -5.44
N ARG A 140 4.54 -19.29 -5.66
CA ARG A 140 3.67 -19.11 -6.83
C ARG A 140 3.09 -17.69 -6.88
N ALA A 141 2.53 -17.23 -5.76
CA ALA A 141 2.01 -15.86 -5.63
C ALA A 141 3.10 -14.80 -5.91
N TYR A 142 4.30 -14.99 -5.36
CA TYR A 142 5.43 -14.10 -5.62
C TYR A 142 5.89 -14.11 -7.09
N ALA A 143 5.90 -15.27 -7.73
CA ALA A 143 6.32 -15.39 -9.13
C ALA A 143 5.44 -14.54 -10.06
N ASP A 144 4.13 -14.52 -9.84
CA ASP A 144 3.19 -13.65 -10.53
C ASP A 144 3.46 -12.16 -10.25
N VAL A 145 3.54 -11.76 -8.97
CA VAL A 145 3.83 -10.35 -8.60
C VAL A 145 5.14 -9.86 -9.21
N ARG A 146 6.18 -10.71 -9.22
CA ARG A 146 7.47 -10.41 -9.84
C ARG A 146 7.35 -10.20 -11.35
N ARG A 147 6.59 -11.05 -12.06
CA ARG A 147 6.31 -10.87 -13.49
C ARG A 147 5.55 -9.58 -13.76
N ALA A 148 4.53 -9.29 -12.96
CA ALA A 148 3.74 -8.07 -13.07
C ALA A 148 4.60 -6.82 -12.89
N PHE A 149 5.47 -6.82 -11.89
CA PHE A 149 6.36 -5.70 -11.62
C PHE A 149 7.36 -5.48 -12.75
N ALA A 150 7.94 -6.56 -13.29
CA ALA A 150 8.81 -6.47 -14.46
C ALA A 150 8.08 -5.86 -15.67
N TYR A 151 6.87 -6.35 -15.97
CA TYR A 151 6.04 -5.80 -17.05
C TYR A 151 5.69 -4.33 -16.81
N TYR A 152 5.34 -3.95 -15.58
CA TYR A 152 5.08 -2.56 -15.20
C TYR A 152 6.28 -1.65 -15.47
N LEU A 153 7.48 -2.07 -15.04
CA LEU A 153 8.69 -1.30 -15.24
C LEU A 153 9.00 -1.10 -16.73
N GLU A 154 8.86 -2.15 -17.53
CA GLU A 154 9.19 -2.17 -18.95
C GLU A 154 8.19 -1.35 -19.79
N HIS A 155 6.89 -1.50 -19.53
CA HIS A 155 5.85 -0.97 -20.43
C HIS A 155 5.17 0.31 -19.92
N TYR A 156 5.12 0.54 -18.60
CA TYR A 156 4.26 1.59 -18.02
C TYR A 156 4.99 2.65 -17.20
N ASN A 157 6.02 2.28 -16.43
CA ASN A 157 6.70 3.20 -15.50
C ASN A 157 7.39 4.36 -16.22
N ARG A 158 8.08 4.09 -17.36
CA ARG A 158 8.80 5.10 -18.17
C ARG A 158 9.75 6.00 -17.33
N GLY A 159 10.38 5.44 -16.30
CA GLY A 159 11.31 6.15 -15.43
C GLY A 159 10.66 7.05 -14.38
N ARG A 160 9.35 6.91 -14.13
CA ARG A 160 8.64 7.70 -13.12
C ARG A 160 9.02 7.27 -11.71
N PRO A 161 9.05 8.21 -10.74
CA PRO A 161 9.11 7.87 -9.33
C PRO A 161 7.95 6.95 -8.96
N PHE A 162 8.17 5.98 -8.08
CA PHE A 162 7.10 5.09 -7.65
C PHE A 162 7.12 4.79 -6.15
N PHE A 163 5.94 4.51 -5.62
CA PHE A 163 5.75 3.87 -4.33
C PHE A 163 5.57 2.37 -4.53
N LEU A 164 6.16 1.58 -3.64
CA LEU A 164 5.77 0.18 -3.48
C LEU A 164 4.79 0.12 -2.32
N ALA A 165 3.59 -0.41 -2.55
CA ALA A 165 2.59 -0.53 -1.50
C ALA A 165 2.02 -1.94 -1.45
N GLY A 166 1.65 -2.40 -0.27
CA GLY A 166 0.87 -3.63 -0.13
C GLY A 166 0.39 -3.81 1.30
N HIS A 167 -0.47 -4.80 1.52
CA HIS A 167 -0.99 -5.12 2.85
C HIS A 167 -0.96 -6.63 3.08
N SER A 168 -0.72 -7.06 4.33
CA SER A 168 -0.77 -8.48 4.70
C SER A 168 0.12 -9.35 3.79
N GLN A 169 -0.44 -10.35 3.09
CA GLN A 169 0.28 -11.12 2.07
C GLN A 169 0.97 -10.21 1.03
N GLY A 170 0.30 -9.18 0.51
CA GLY A 170 0.87 -8.27 -0.47
C GLY A 170 2.04 -7.45 0.08
N ALA A 171 2.01 -7.11 1.37
CA ALA A 171 3.15 -6.48 2.05
C ALA A 171 4.36 -7.41 2.13
N ASN A 172 4.15 -8.70 2.42
CA ASN A 172 5.21 -9.71 2.43
C ASN A 172 5.81 -9.97 1.04
N LEU A 173 4.96 -10.08 0.02
CA LEU A 173 5.40 -10.18 -1.38
C LEU A 173 6.17 -8.92 -1.80
N GLY A 174 5.70 -7.73 -1.37
CA GLY A 174 6.37 -6.46 -1.58
C GLY A 174 7.73 -6.36 -0.88
N LEU A 175 7.86 -6.87 0.35
CA LEU A 175 9.15 -6.91 1.05
C LEU A 175 10.17 -7.76 0.28
N ARG A 176 9.76 -8.95 -0.19
CA ARG A 176 10.61 -9.80 -1.03
C ARG A 176 10.98 -9.11 -2.34
N LEU A 177 10.02 -8.47 -3.01
CA LEU A 177 10.25 -7.73 -4.25
C LEU A 177 11.24 -6.56 -4.04
N LEU A 178 11.09 -5.83 -2.93
CA LEU A 178 12.01 -4.76 -2.53
C LEU A 178 13.44 -5.29 -2.41
N ILE A 179 13.61 -6.39 -1.68
CA ILE A 179 14.92 -7.01 -1.44
C ILE A 179 15.54 -7.56 -2.73
N GLU A 180 14.78 -8.33 -3.52
CA GLU A 180 15.36 -9.07 -4.65
C GLU A 180 15.43 -8.28 -5.96
N ARG A 181 14.56 -7.28 -6.16
CA ARG A 181 14.38 -6.63 -7.47
C ARG A 181 14.59 -5.13 -7.46
N ILE A 182 14.47 -4.47 -6.32
CA ILE A 182 14.57 -3.02 -6.24
C ILE A 182 15.91 -2.59 -5.66
N ARG A 183 16.25 -3.07 -4.46
CA ARG A 183 17.47 -2.65 -3.76
C ARG A 183 18.74 -3.09 -4.49
N ASN A 184 19.74 -2.22 -4.47
CA ASN A 184 21.02 -2.39 -5.17
C ASN A 184 20.86 -2.57 -6.70
N THR A 185 19.74 -2.11 -7.27
CA THR A 185 19.52 -2.09 -8.72
C THR A 185 19.26 -0.67 -9.22
N PRO A 186 19.36 -0.43 -10.55
CA PRO A 186 18.99 0.85 -11.15
C PRO A 186 17.56 1.32 -10.82
N VAL A 187 16.65 0.40 -10.45
CA VAL A 187 15.26 0.70 -10.09
C VAL A 187 15.16 1.45 -8.76
N GLU A 188 16.08 1.19 -7.82
CA GLU A 188 16.09 1.80 -6.49
C GLU A 188 16.04 3.34 -6.56
N ARG A 189 16.70 3.93 -7.55
CA ARG A 189 16.76 5.40 -7.71
C ARG A 189 15.39 6.05 -7.96
N LEU A 190 14.39 5.24 -8.33
CA LEU A 190 13.00 5.64 -8.61
C LEU A 190 12.08 5.43 -7.39
N LEU A 191 12.51 4.66 -6.39
CA LEU A 191 11.69 4.34 -5.22
C LEU A 191 11.54 5.58 -4.32
N VAL A 192 10.31 6.07 -4.19
CA VAL A 192 9.97 7.14 -3.24
C VAL A 192 9.96 6.57 -1.83
N ALA A 193 9.16 5.55 -1.57
CA ALA A 193 9.13 4.77 -0.33
C ALA A 193 8.32 3.47 -0.53
N ALA A 194 8.51 2.52 0.38
CA ALA A 194 7.65 1.35 0.49
C ALA A 194 6.68 1.50 1.70
N TYR A 195 5.41 1.14 1.53
CA TYR A 195 4.40 1.06 2.58
C TYR A 195 3.88 -0.38 2.62
N LEU A 196 4.32 -1.15 3.62
CA LEU A 196 4.09 -2.59 3.70
C LEU A 196 3.47 -3.00 5.05
N PRO A 197 2.29 -2.46 5.43
CA PRO A 197 1.63 -2.81 6.69
C PRO A 197 1.05 -4.23 6.76
N GLY A 198 0.77 -4.66 7.99
CA GLY A 198 -0.03 -5.83 8.35
C GLY A 198 0.75 -7.12 8.56
N GLY A 199 2.04 -7.17 8.23
CA GLY A 199 2.87 -8.35 8.53
C GLY A 199 3.89 -8.06 9.63
N PRO A 200 4.15 -9.00 10.56
CA PRO A 200 5.32 -8.90 11.43
C PRO A 200 6.61 -9.05 10.61
N VAL A 201 7.56 -8.14 10.81
CA VAL A 201 8.89 -8.20 10.19
C VAL A 201 9.93 -7.94 11.27
N PRO A 202 10.70 -8.94 11.72
CA PRO A 202 11.62 -8.76 12.84
C PRO A 202 12.63 -7.65 12.57
N SER A 203 12.95 -6.81 13.56
CA SER A 203 13.91 -5.71 13.39
C SER A 203 15.32 -6.16 13.01
N SER A 204 15.66 -7.41 13.35
CA SER A 204 16.90 -8.05 12.91
C SER A 204 17.02 -8.18 11.39
N MET A 205 15.91 -8.00 10.65
CA MET A 205 15.87 -7.94 9.19
C MET A 205 16.61 -6.75 8.58
N ALA A 206 16.77 -5.64 9.31
CA ALA A 206 17.46 -4.45 8.79
C ALA A 206 18.86 -4.77 8.24
N ASP A 207 19.55 -5.70 8.91
CA ASP A 207 20.91 -6.15 8.60
C ASP A 207 20.95 -7.66 8.32
N ALA A 208 19.81 -8.29 7.98
CA ALA A 208 19.73 -9.74 7.89
C ALA A 208 20.43 -10.36 6.69
N GLY A 209 20.65 -9.61 5.61
CA GLY A 209 21.23 -10.16 4.39
C GLY A 209 22.19 -9.21 3.70
N PRO A 210 22.71 -9.59 2.52
CA PRO A 210 23.56 -8.73 1.71
C PRO A 210 22.84 -7.45 1.26
N VAL A 211 21.51 -7.46 1.28
CA VAL A 211 20.65 -6.34 0.92
C VAL A 211 19.99 -5.80 2.17
N ARG A 212 20.34 -4.56 2.54
CA ARG A 212 19.75 -3.87 3.68
C ARG A 212 18.41 -3.24 3.32
N VAL A 213 17.44 -3.36 4.24
CA VAL A 213 16.14 -2.67 4.16
C VAL A 213 16.12 -1.58 5.23
N ALA A 214 16.12 -0.32 4.80
CA ALA A 214 16.04 0.81 5.71
C ALA A 214 14.60 1.03 6.18
N ALA A 215 14.34 0.91 7.48
CA ALA A 215 13.06 1.31 8.06
C ALA A 215 12.87 2.83 7.94
N CYS A 216 11.63 3.27 7.73
CA CYS A 216 11.29 4.69 7.83
C CYS A 216 11.32 5.13 9.29
N VAL A 217 11.96 6.26 9.58
CA VAL A 217 12.13 6.79 10.94
C VAL A 217 11.70 8.25 11.10
N ARG A 218 11.44 8.95 9.99
CA ARG A 218 11.05 10.37 9.97
C ARG A 218 10.06 10.65 8.84
N PRO A 219 9.19 11.69 8.95
CA PRO A 219 7.99 11.82 8.11
C PRO A 219 8.27 11.83 6.60
N ALA A 220 9.19 12.68 6.15
CA ALA A 220 9.53 12.87 4.74
C ALA A 220 10.78 12.08 4.30
N GLN A 221 11.12 10.96 4.98
CA GLN A 221 12.19 10.08 4.53
C GLN A 221 11.79 9.37 3.24
N THR A 222 12.72 9.28 2.31
CA THR A 222 12.56 8.53 1.05
C THR A 222 13.48 7.32 1.03
N GLY A 223 13.23 6.38 0.12
CA GLY A 223 14.02 5.14 -0.03
C GLY A 223 13.97 4.22 1.19
N CYS A 224 12.91 4.30 1.99
CA CYS A 224 12.70 3.52 3.20
C CYS A 224 11.41 2.69 3.14
N ALA A 225 11.29 1.68 4.00
CA ALA A 225 10.10 0.87 4.20
C ALA A 225 9.36 1.28 5.49
N ALA A 226 8.10 1.70 5.36
CA ALA A 226 7.18 1.92 6.46
C ALA A 226 6.34 0.66 6.65
N ILE A 227 6.48 0.04 7.81
CA ILE A 227 5.78 -1.20 8.20
C ILE A 227 5.13 -0.93 9.55
N TRP A 228 3.90 -1.37 9.72
CA TRP A 228 3.17 -1.32 10.98
C TRP A 228 2.07 -2.37 10.95
N GLY A 229 1.59 -2.80 12.11
CA GLY A 229 0.36 -3.57 12.28
C GLY A 229 -0.40 -2.98 13.47
N VAL A 230 -1.74 -3.01 13.42
CA VAL A 230 -2.57 -2.25 14.34
C VAL A 230 -3.41 -3.13 15.25
N PHE A 231 -3.36 -2.80 16.54
CA PHE A 231 -4.16 -3.42 17.58
C PHE A 231 -4.79 -2.36 18.48
N GLY A 232 -5.89 -2.67 19.14
CA GLY A 232 -6.40 -1.83 20.23
C GLY A 232 -5.55 -1.97 21.49
N GLU A 233 -5.50 -0.90 22.29
CA GLU A 233 -4.94 -0.99 23.64
C GLU A 233 -5.62 -2.13 24.43
N GLY A 234 -4.82 -3.02 25.03
CA GLY A 234 -5.30 -4.19 25.76
C GLY A 234 -5.37 -5.49 24.95
N TYR A 235 -5.06 -5.48 23.65
CA TYR A 235 -4.94 -6.74 22.88
C TYR A 235 -3.82 -7.63 23.44
N SER A 236 -4.15 -8.87 23.80
CA SER A 236 -3.26 -9.79 24.51
C SER A 236 -2.74 -10.97 23.68
N ARG A 237 -3.29 -11.22 22.49
CA ARG A 237 -3.00 -12.42 21.67
C ARG A 237 -1.93 -12.18 20.59
N LEU A 238 -0.92 -11.37 20.89
CA LEU A 238 0.14 -11.04 19.94
C LEU A 238 1.00 -12.25 19.55
N GLU A 239 1.19 -13.21 20.45
CA GLU A 239 1.94 -14.43 20.12
C GLU A 239 1.20 -15.31 19.11
N ASP A 240 -0.12 -15.45 19.26
CA ASP A 240 -0.97 -16.17 18.29
C ASP A 240 -0.90 -15.49 16.92
N TRP A 241 -0.96 -14.15 16.93
CA TRP A 241 -0.79 -13.34 15.73
C TRP A 241 0.57 -13.59 15.05
N GLU A 242 1.66 -13.58 15.81
CA GLU A 242 3.00 -13.81 15.27
C GLU A 242 3.17 -15.22 14.72
N LYS A 243 2.63 -16.25 15.39
CA LYS A 243 2.67 -17.65 14.92
C LYS A 243 1.81 -17.87 13.67
N GLY A 244 0.73 -17.12 13.51
CA GLY A 244 -0.18 -17.20 12.36
C GLY A 244 0.31 -16.45 11.12
N ASN A 245 1.41 -15.69 11.21
CA ASN A 245 1.90 -14.87 10.11
C ASN A 245 3.31 -15.24 9.68
N VAL A 246 3.63 -14.93 8.42
CA VAL A 246 4.95 -15.18 7.82
C VAL A 246 5.55 -13.90 7.27
N TYR A 247 6.86 -13.90 7.10
CA TYR A 247 7.63 -12.88 6.38
C TYR A 247 8.66 -13.57 5.47
N TRP A 248 9.22 -12.81 4.51
CA TRP A 248 10.33 -13.30 3.69
C TRP A 248 11.65 -13.15 4.45
N ASP A 249 12.32 -14.26 4.74
CA ASP A 249 13.67 -14.25 5.34
C ASP A 249 14.76 -14.43 4.27
N PRO A 250 15.53 -13.38 3.95
CA PRO A 250 16.60 -13.46 2.96
C PRO A 250 17.81 -14.27 3.43
N ARG A 251 17.94 -14.61 4.73
CA ARG A 251 19.03 -15.47 5.22
C ARG A 251 18.83 -16.91 4.80
N SER A 252 17.62 -17.41 5.03
CA SER A 252 17.23 -18.77 4.65
C SER A 252 16.75 -18.88 3.21
N GLY A 253 16.35 -17.75 2.59
CA GLY A 253 15.71 -17.75 1.27
C GLY A 253 14.33 -18.42 1.30
N ARG A 254 13.62 -18.30 2.42
CA ARG A 254 12.34 -18.96 2.68
C ARG A 254 11.33 -18.00 3.30
N TRP A 255 10.06 -18.35 3.18
CA TRP A 255 9.01 -17.78 4.01
C TRP A 255 9.13 -18.34 5.43
N SER A 256 9.18 -17.48 6.44
CA SER A 256 9.45 -17.87 7.82
C SER A 256 8.47 -17.19 8.78
N ARG A 257 8.19 -17.83 9.90
CA ARG A 257 7.43 -17.24 10.99
C ARG A 257 8.37 -16.42 11.89
N PRO A 258 7.97 -15.21 12.33
CA PRO A 258 8.79 -14.42 13.23
C PRO A 258 8.89 -15.11 14.61
N PRO A 259 10.05 -15.04 15.29
CA PRO A 259 10.11 -15.44 16.69
C PRO A 259 9.22 -14.52 17.53
N SER A 260 8.43 -15.10 18.45
CA SER A 260 7.47 -14.33 19.23
C SER A 260 8.13 -13.30 20.15
N GLY A 261 7.47 -12.16 20.35
CA GLY A 261 7.88 -11.13 21.29
C GLY A 261 9.11 -10.30 20.87
N GLN A 262 9.69 -10.55 19.70
CA GLN A 262 10.85 -9.80 19.21
C GLN A 262 10.46 -8.39 18.74
N PRO A 263 11.38 -7.41 18.82
CA PRO A 263 11.20 -6.11 18.17
C PRO A 263 10.91 -6.28 16.67
N GLN A 264 9.95 -5.50 16.14
CA GLN A 264 9.54 -5.57 14.73
C GLN A 264 9.82 -4.24 14.04
N PHE A 265 9.88 -4.23 12.71
CA PHE A 265 9.71 -3.00 11.96
C PHE A 265 8.30 -2.49 12.27
N SER A 266 8.25 -1.32 12.87
CA SER A 266 7.03 -0.63 13.21
C SER A 266 7.26 0.85 12.97
N ILE A 267 6.23 1.63 12.67
CA ILE A 267 6.27 3.09 12.70
C ILE A 267 4.86 3.58 12.98
N ASN A 268 4.73 4.57 13.86
CA ASN A 268 3.46 5.21 14.12
C ASN A 268 2.97 5.92 12.83
N PRO A 269 1.81 5.53 12.23
CA PRO A 269 1.31 6.07 10.97
C PRO A 269 0.61 7.43 11.12
N VAL A 270 0.57 8.00 12.33
CA VAL A 270 0.12 9.38 12.58
C VAL A 270 1.32 10.34 12.63
N SER A 271 2.40 9.97 13.34
CA SER A 271 3.61 10.81 13.44
C SER A 271 4.59 10.59 12.29
N TRP A 272 4.62 9.37 11.73
CA TRP A 272 5.67 8.90 10.82
C TRP A 272 7.09 9.11 11.38
N SER A 273 7.25 9.06 12.70
CA SER A 273 8.49 9.40 13.40
C SER A 273 8.81 8.42 14.51
N LYS A 274 10.02 7.87 14.51
CA LYS A 274 10.53 7.04 15.61
C LYS A 274 10.82 7.83 16.89
N ARG A 275 10.92 9.16 16.80
CA ARG A 275 11.07 10.04 17.97
C ARG A 275 9.74 10.34 18.64
N GLU A 276 8.63 10.04 17.98
CA GLU A 276 7.29 10.31 18.47
C GLU A 276 6.47 9.02 18.39
N SER A 277 6.76 8.13 19.34
CA SER A 277 6.09 6.83 19.45
C SER A 277 4.60 6.99 19.79
N ARG A 278 4.22 7.99 20.59
CA ARG A 278 2.83 8.29 20.95
C ARG A 278 2.34 9.60 20.33
N THR A 279 1.15 9.56 19.72
CA THR A 279 0.46 10.71 19.16
C THR A 279 -0.96 10.83 19.72
N PRO A 280 -1.39 12.03 20.15
CA PRO A 280 -2.76 12.26 20.59
C PRO A 280 -3.73 12.16 19.40
N ALA A 281 -4.99 11.84 19.71
CA ALA A 281 -6.04 11.68 18.70
C ALA A 281 -6.20 12.92 17.81
N ALA A 282 -6.08 14.12 18.36
CA ALA A 282 -6.16 15.39 17.61
C ALA A 282 -5.15 15.52 16.44
N ARG A 283 -4.09 14.70 16.41
CA ARG A 283 -3.12 14.66 15.30
C ARG A 283 -3.44 13.63 14.21
N HIS A 284 -4.35 12.69 14.47
CA HIS A 284 -4.81 11.73 13.49
C HIS A 284 -5.72 12.43 12.48
N ARG A 285 -5.27 12.46 11.22
CA ARG A 285 -5.87 13.28 10.16
C ARG A 285 -7.16 12.71 9.59
N GLY A 286 -7.37 11.40 9.66
CA GLY A 286 -8.65 10.82 9.26
C GLY A 286 -8.60 9.34 8.91
N ALA A 287 -9.53 8.60 9.51
CA ALA A 287 -9.81 7.21 9.20
C ALA A 287 -10.96 7.09 8.18
N ALA A 288 -10.81 6.29 7.14
CA ALA A 288 -11.89 5.94 6.22
C ALA A 288 -12.62 4.69 6.75
N PRO A 289 -13.92 4.77 7.09
CA PRO A 289 -14.68 3.62 7.58
C PRO A 289 -14.74 2.47 6.55
N PHE A 290 -14.70 1.23 7.03
CA PHE A 290 -14.58 0.02 6.21
C PHE A 290 -15.41 -1.12 6.81
N GLY A 291 -15.95 -2.01 5.97
CA GLY A 291 -16.70 -3.19 6.43
C GLY A 291 -18.21 -3.13 6.40
N ARG A 292 -18.82 -2.05 6.91
CA ARG A 292 -20.29 -1.91 6.98
C ARG A 292 -20.86 -1.22 5.75
N PRO A 293 -21.80 -1.82 4.98
CA PRO A 293 -22.31 -1.22 3.74
C PRO A 293 -22.81 0.23 3.85
N ALA A 294 -23.46 0.58 4.97
CA ALA A 294 -24.00 1.92 5.19
C ALA A 294 -22.91 3.00 5.31
N THR A 295 -21.83 2.70 6.02
CA THR A 295 -20.75 3.63 6.34
C THR A 295 -19.50 3.40 5.50
N HIS A 296 -19.48 2.34 4.69
CA HIS A 296 -18.36 1.92 3.87
C HIS A 296 -17.85 3.08 3.00
N PHE A 297 -16.56 3.39 3.20
CA PHE A 297 -15.80 4.40 2.47
C PHE A 297 -16.54 5.75 2.40
N SER A 298 -17.12 6.13 3.54
CA SER A 298 -17.75 7.43 3.78
C SER A 298 -16.73 8.43 4.34
N ARG A 299 -17.23 9.63 4.69
CA ARG A 299 -16.42 10.78 5.12
C ARG A 299 -15.38 10.37 6.17
N PRO A 300 -14.08 10.67 5.95
CA PRO A 300 -13.06 10.31 6.91
C PRO A 300 -13.25 10.98 8.26
N LEU A 301 -12.85 10.27 9.31
CA LEU A 301 -13.06 10.63 10.71
C LEU A 301 -11.72 11.13 11.30
N PRO A 302 -11.45 12.45 11.31
CA PRO A 302 -10.27 13.00 11.99
C PRO A 302 -10.44 12.83 13.50
N GLY A 303 -9.33 12.73 14.23
CA GLY A 303 -9.41 12.66 15.68
C GLY A 303 -9.93 11.34 16.25
N LEU A 304 -10.07 10.29 15.43
CA LEU A 304 -10.75 9.06 15.84
C LEU A 304 -9.99 8.30 16.94
N VAL A 305 -8.67 8.18 16.79
CA VAL A 305 -7.81 7.40 17.68
C VAL A 305 -6.50 8.12 17.99
N ALA A 306 -6.04 7.99 19.24
CA ALA A 306 -4.62 8.14 19.57
C ALA A 306 -3.85 6.88 19.13
N ALA A 307 -2.54 7.02 18.87
CA ALA A 307 -1.71 5.91 18.43
C ALA A 307 -0.40 5.85 19.21
N ARG A 308 0.04 4.64 19.56
CA ARG A 308 1.29 4.36 20.27
C ARG A 308 2.03 3.20 19.62
N ASP A 309 3.19 3.48 19.02
CA ASP A 309 4.15 2.47 18.58
C ASP A 309 4.94 1.95 19.79
N ASP A 310 4.88 0.66 20.09
CA ASP A 310 5.64 0.03 21.19
C ASP A 310 7.00 -0.55 20.76
N GLY A 311 7.39 -0.37 19.49
CA GLY A 311 8.57 -0.99 18.89
C GLY A 311 8.30 -2.35 18.26
N ARG A 312 7.07 -2.86 18.34
CA ARG A 312 6.60 -4.07 17.63
C ARG A 312 5.37 -3.77 16.79
N TYR A 313 4.38 -3.11 17.38
CA TYR A 313 3.11 -2.79 16.73
C TYR A 313 2.58 -1.41 17.17
N VAL A 314 1.54 -0.96 16.48
CA VAL A 314 0.83 0.28 16.79
C VAL A 314 -0.42 -0.06 17.57
N PHE A 315 -0.52 0.47 18.79
CA PHE A 315 -1.70 0.36 19.63
C PHE A 315 -2.54 1.62 19.55
N VAL A 316 -3.85 1.47 19.36
CA VAL A 316 -4.78 2.58 19.22
C VAL A 316 -5.86 2.59 20.30
N SER A 317 -6.31 3.79 20.66
CA SER A 317 -7.44 3.99 21.57
C SER A 317 -8.25 5.25 21.20
N PRO A 318 -9.57 5.28 21.45
CA PRO A 318 -10.41 4.20 22.01
C PRO A 318 -10.59 3.01 21.03
N PRO A 319 -11.19 1.89 21.47
CA PRO A 319 -11.56 0.80 20.58
C PRO A 319 -12.42 1.27 19.40
N LEU A 320 -12.25 0.64 18.23
CA LEU A 320 -13.00 1.00 17.04
C LEU A 320 -14.46 0.55 17.16
N SER A 321 -15.39 1.41 16.71
CA SER A 321 -16.81 1.05 16.65
C SER A 321 -17.06 0.02 15.54
N PRO A 322 -17.70 -1.12 15.84
CA PRO A 322 -18.14 -2.10 14.83
C PRO A 322 -19.18 -1.56 13.83
N GLU A 323 -19.75 -0.38 14.06
CA GLU A 323 -20.66 0.29 13.10
C GLU A 323 -19.89 1.01 11.98
N LEU A 324 -18.59 1.26 12.22
CA LEU A 324 -17.71 1.99 11.30
C LEU A 324 -16.57 1.12 10.76
N PHE A 325 -16.09 0.19 11.57
CA PHE A 325 -14.98 -0.71 11.27
C PHE A 325 -15.41 -2.14 11.60
N ASP A 326 -15.83 -2.88 10.57
CA ASP A 326 -16.29 -4.26 10.68
C ASP A 326 -15.48 -5.15 9.74
N ASP A 327 -14.76 -6.12 10.28
CA ASP A 327 -13.98 -7.06 9.48
C ASP A 327 -14.77 -8.33 9.15
N GLY A 328 -16.05 -8.39 9.55
CA GLY A 328 -16.91 -9.56 9.38
C GLY A 328 -16.57 -10.70 10.35
N GLY A 329 -15.82 -10.42 11.42
CA GLY A 329 -15.39 -11.41 12.40
C GLY A 329 -14.22 -12.28 11.93
N VAL A 330 -13.47 -11.83 10.92
CA VAL A 330 -12.27 -12.53 10.43
C VAL A 330 -11.19 -12.55 11.52
N PHE A 331 -11.05 -11.47 12.28
CA PHE A 331 -10.14 -11.37 13.41
C PHE A 331 -10.91 -11.13 14.72
N GLY A 332 -10.43 -11.77 15.80
CA GLY A 332 -11.05 -11.68 17.11
C GLY A 332 -10.53 -10.51 17.95
N GLY A 333 -11.42 -9.92 18.74
CA GLY A 333 -11.09 -8.91 19.74
C GLY A 333 -10.62 -7.59 19.12
N ALA A 334 -9.60 -6.98 19.73
CA ALA A 334 -9.05 -5.69 19.28
C ALA A 334 -7.91 -5.86 18.24
N ASN A 335 -8.01 -6.85 17.35
CA ASN A 335 -7.12 -6.97 16.21
C ASN A 335 -7.70 -6.16 15.04
N TYR A 336 -6.98 -5.14 14.58
CA TYR A 336 -7.46 -4.21 13.56
C TYR A 336 -6.72 -4.36 12.22
N HIS A 337 -6.10 -5.52 11.98
CA HIS A 337 -5.28 -5.80 10.79
C HIS A 337 -5.95 -5.43 9.46
N VAL A 338 -7.23 -5.75 9.26
CA VAL A 338 -7.95 -5.41 8.01
C VAL A 338 -7.98 -3.90 7.75
N PHE A 339 -7.88 -3.10 8.81
CA PHE A 339 -7.97 -1.65 8.79
C PHE A 339 -6.61 -0.94 8.82
N ASP A 340 -5.46 -1.64 8.77
CA ASP A 340 -4.13 -1.02 8.94
C ASP A 340 -3.89 0.18 8.02
N ILE A 341 -4.50 0.20 6.82
CA ILE A 341 -4.44 1.33 5.89
C ILE A 341 -5.66 2.25 6.07
N SER A 342 -6.88 1.70 6.09
CA SER A 342 -8.10 2.52 6.09
C SER A 342 -8.24 3.36 7.36
N LEU A 343 -7.77 2.85 8.50
CA LEU A 343 -7.71 3.60 9.77
C LEU A 343 -6.82 4.83 9.66
N PHE A 344 -5.82 4.85 8.79
CA PHE A 344 -4.89 5.97 8.62
C PHE A 344 -4.92 6.55 7.21
N TRP A 345 -6.07 6.42 6.51
CA TRP A 345 -6.17 6.73 5.08
C TRP A 345 -5.70 8.16 4.75
N VAL A 346 -6.13 9.16 5.53
CA VAL A 346 -5.73 10.57 5.31
C VAL A 346 -4.29 10.82 5.74
N ASP A 347 -3.84 10.19 6.83
CA ASP A 347 -2.45 10.30 7.31
C ASP A 347 -1.45 9.72 6.29
N LEU A 348 -1.78 8.57 5.69
CA LEU A 348 -1.00 7.93 4.64
C LEU A 348 -0.98 8.79 3.38
N ARG A 349 -2.14 9.29 2.95
CA ARG A 349 -2.28 10.14 1.77
C ARG A 349 -1.41 11.39 1.85
N GLU A 350 -1.45 12.06 3.00
CA GLU A 350 -0.60 13.22 3.27
C GLU A 350 0.88 12.83 3.35
N ASN A 351 1.22 11.69 3.97
CA ASN A 351 2.60 11.25 4.06
C ASN A 351 3.20 10.87 2.69
N ALA A 352 2.45 10.19 1.85
CA ALA A 352 2.84 9.87 0.48
C ALA A 352 3.15 11.16 -0.30
N ARG A 353 2.29 12.18 -0.18
CA ARG A 353 2.54 13.52 -0.73
C ARG A 353 3.85 14.13 -0.21
N GLN A 354 4.07 14.13 1.10
CA GLN A 354 5.29 14.69 1.70
C GLN A 354 6.55 13.97 1.22
N ARG A 355 6.53 12.64 1.12
CA ARG A 355 7.66 11.85 0.62
C ARG A 355 7.90 12.07 -0.87
N LEU A 356 6.85 12.20 -1.68
CA LEU A 356 7.00 12.55 -3.10
C LEU A 356 7.64 13.92 -3.28
N ILE A 357 7.20 14.93 -2.53
CA ILE A 357 7.80 16.27 -2.57
C ILE A 357 9.29 16.19 -2.19
N ALA A 358 9.63 15.49 -1.10
CA ALA A 358 11.02 15.33 -0.68
C ALA A 358 11.87 14.61 -1.75
N PHE A 359 11.30 13.60 -2.40
CA PHE A 359 11.95 12.89 -3.50
C PHE A 359 12.17 13.80 -4.71
N LEU A 360 11.15 14.51 -5.17
CA LEU A 360 11.26 15.39 -6.35
C LEU A 360 12.26 16.52 -6.11
N ARG A 361 12.33 17.05 -4.88
CA ARG A 361 13.37 18.03 -4.49
C ARG A 361 14.76 17.44 -4.56
N SER A 362 14.98 16.22 -4.05
CA SER A 362 16.30 15.58 -4.10
C SER A 362 16.73 15.23 -5.53
N LYS A 363 15.77 15.13 -6.46
CA LYS A 363 16.01 15.00 -7.91
C LYS A 363 16.13 16.34 -8.65
N GLY A 364 16.08 17.48 -7.96
CA GLY A 364 16.27 18.79 -8.57
C GLY A 364 15.10 19.25 -9.44
N ALA A 365 13.86 18.85 -9.14
CA ALA A 365 12.67 19.33 -9.86
C ALA A 365 12.68 20.88 -9.96
N ALA A 366 12.49 21.44 -11.16
CA ALA A 366 12.58 22.89 -11.41
C ALA A 366 11.22 23.63 -11.39
N TYR A 367 10.11 22.89 -11.42
CA TYR A 367 8.76 23.41 -11.27
C TYR A 367 8.40 23.61 -9.78
N PRO A 368 7.45 24.49 -9.44
CA PRO A 368 7.00 24.66 -8.06
C PRO A 368 6.33 23.39 -7.56
N LEU A 369 6.62 22.97 -6.33
CA LEU A 369 5.93 21.87 -5.64
C LEU A 369 5.01 22.46 -4.57
N ILE A 370 3.73 22.13 -4.61
CA ILE A 370 2.75 22.64 -3.64
C ILE A 370 3.00 21.98 -2.28
N THR A 371 3.13 22.78 -1.22
CA THR A 371 3.44 22.31 0.15
C THR A 371 2.37 22.65 1.17
N SER A 372 1.34 23.43 0.78
CA SER A 372 0.21 23.69 1.67
C SER A 372 -0.54 22.40 1.99
N GLY A 373 -1.19 22.37 3.16
CA GLY A 373 -1.99 21.21 3.59
C GLY A 373 -3.17 20.93 2.66
N ALA A 374 -3.58 19.67 2.62
CA ALA A 374 -4.65 19.17 1.75
C ALA A 374 -6.07 19.29 2.34
N GLN A 375 -6.23 19.94 3.50
CA GLN A 375 -7.52 20.09 4.19
C GLN A 375 -7.66 21.50 4.76
N ALA A 376 -8.86 22.07 4.67
CA ALA A 376 -9.21 23.33 5.33
C ALA A 376 -10.70 23.37 5.69
N SER A 377 -11.03 24.19 6.69
CA SER A 377 -12.41 24.43 7.11
C SER A 377 -12.75 25.91 7.04
N ALA A 378 -13.96 26.21 6.57
CA ALA A 378 -14.57 27.53 6.55
C ALA A 378 -15.98 27.46 7.16
N ALA A 379 -16.56 28.61 7.50
CA ALA A 379 -17.97 28.72 7.88
C ALA A 379 -18.71 29.55 6.83
N ALA A 380 -19.92 29.13 6.45
CA ALA A 380 -20.72 29.83 5.45
C ALA A 380 -20.98 31.29 5.88
N GLY A 381 -20.86 32.22 4.94
CA GLY A 381 -21.00 33.67 5.15
C GLY A 381 -19.85 34.34 5.91
N ARG A 382 -18.89 33.59 6.47
CA ARG A 382 -17.76 34.16 7.24
C ARG A 382 -16.51 34.33 6.37
N PRO A 383 -15.69 35.37 6.61
CA PRO A 383 -14.43 35.55 5.91
C PRO A 383 -13.53 34.33 6.08
N PHE A 384 -13.03 33.82 4.96
CA PHE A 384 -12.09 32.73 4.87
C PHE A 384 -10.84 33.19 4.14
N ARG A 385 -9.68 32.67 4.55
CA ARG A 385 -8.41 32.89 3.87
C ARG A 385 -7.54 31.65 3.95
N PHE A 386 -7.09 31.18 2.79
CA PHE A 386 -6.12 30.09 2.66
C PHE A 386 -5.04 30.50 1.67
N ARG A 387 -3.77 30.20 1.96
CA ARG A 387 -2.66 30.46 1.03
C ARG A 387 -2.12 29.14 0.51
N ILE A 388 -2.20 28.96 -0.81
CA ILE A 388 -1.47 27.90 -1.50
C ILE A 388 0.02 28.20 -1.34
N GLN A 389 0.74 27.29 -0.69
CA GLN A 389 2.18 27.39 -0.50
C GLN A 389 2.87 26.52 -1.54
N ALA A 390 3.96 27.03 -2.12
CA ALA A 390 4.84 26.27 -2.99
C ALA A 390 6.28 26.45 -2.53
N ASP A 391 7.14 25.48 -2.85
CA ASP A 391 8.54 25.46 -2.40
C ASP A 391 9.47 26.43 -3.14
N ARG A 392 8.97 27.07 -4.20
CA ARG A 392 9.69 28.04 -5.02
C ARG A 392 8.87 29.32 -5.21
N PRO A 393 9.50 30.50 -5.23
CA PRO A 393 8.84 31.75 -5.52
C PRO A 393 8.43 31.85 -7.00
N GLY A 394 7.56 32.81 -7.31
CA GLY A 394 7.21 33.16 -8.70
C GLY A 394 6.25 32.20 -9.40
N ALA A 395 5.63 31.26 -8.68
CA ALA A 395 4.60 30.39 -9.23
C ALA A 395 3.31 31.17 -9.54
N ALA A 396 2.68 30.83 -10.67
CA ALA A 396 1.30 31.20 -10.96
C ALA A 396 0.37 30.09 -10.44
N PHE A 397 -0.68 30.48 -9.71
CA PHE A 397 -1.60 29.57 -9.05
C PHE A 397 -2.96 29.51 -9.74
N GLN A 398 -3.56 28.32 -9.75
CA GLN A 398 -4.95 28.10 -10.15
C GLN A 398 -5.66 27.22 -9.10
N ALA A 399 -6.98 27.35 -9.00
CA ALA A 399 -7.81 26.57 -8.10
C ALA A 399 -9.16 26.30 -8.77
N ASP A 400 -9.43 25.03 -9.05
CA ASP A 400 -10.67 24.56 -9.67
C ASP A 400 -11.57 23.94 -8.59
N GLY A 401 -12.89 24.15 -8.69
CA GLY A 401 -13.86 23.59 -7.73
C GLY A 401 -14.07 24.43 -6.46
N LEU A 402 -13.62 25.68 -6.43
CA LEU A 402 -13.89 26.59 -5.31
C LEU A 402 -15.42 26.81 -5.11
N PRO A 403 -15.92 26.82 -3.87
CA PRO A 403 -17.30 27.20 -3.60
C PRO A 403 -17.56 28.65 -3.98
N GLU A 404 -18.80 28.93 -4.36
CA GLU A 404 -19.27 30.28 -4.64
C GLU A 404 -18.96 31.23 -3.47
N GLY A 405 -18.45 32.43 -3.81
CA GLY A 405 -18.02 33.44 -2.85
C GLY A 405 -16.54 33.38 -2.47
N LEU A 406 -15.83 32.30 -2.79
CA LEU A 406 -14.36 32.26 -2.69
C LEU A 406 -13.70 32.52 -4.05
N LYS A 407 -12.59 33.26 -4.04
CA LYS A 407 -11.79 33.57 -5.24
C LYS A 407 -10.31 33.40 -4.95
N LEU A 408 -9.56 32.95 -5.95
CA LEU A 408 -8.09 32.87 -5.92
C LEU A 408 -7.46 34.14 -6.50
N HIS A 409 -6.48 34.70 -5.79
CA HIS A 409 -5.55 35.65 -6.35
C HIS A 409 -4.31 34.94 -6.94
N ALA A 410 -4.29 34.80 -8.27
CA ALA A 410 -3.38 33.91 -9.00
C ALA A 410 -1.88 34.13 -8.76
N ARG A 411 -1.42 35.36 -8.43
CA ARG A 411 0.01 35.64 -8.18
C ARG A 411 0.45 35.38 -6.73
N SER A 412 -0.47 35.52 -5.77
CA SER A 412 -0.14 35.38 -4.34
C SER A 412 -0.53 34.02 -3.78
N GLY A 413 -1.30 33.23 -4.54
CA GLY A 413 -1.83 31.94 -4.11
C GLY A 413 -2.89 32.06 -3.01
N VAL A 414 -3.41 33.26 -2.74
CA VAL A 414 -4.40 33.47 -1.67
C VAL A 414 -5.80 33.22 -2.20
N ILE A 415 -6.46 32.20 -1.64
CA ILE A 415 -7.90 31.97 -1.74
C ILE A 415 -8.56 32.77 -0.62
N SER A 416 -9.50 33.65 -0.96
CA SER A 416 -10.20 34.48 0.03
C SER A 416 -11.63 34.82 -0.39
N GLY A 417 -12.45 35.22 0.58
CA GLY A 417 -13.85 35.60 0.40
C GLY A 417 -14.70 35.00 1.51
N SER A 418 -16.00 34.85 1.26
CA SER A 418 -16.92 34.13 2.16
C SER A 418 -17.67 33.09 1.35
N ALA A 419 -17.50 31.80 1.69
CA ALA A 419 -18.25 30.75 1.02
C ALA A 419 -19.74 30.90 1.33
N LEU A 420 -20.61 30.81 0.32
CA LEU A 420 -22.03 31.11 0.51
C LEU A 420 -22.84 29.93 1.10
N ARG A 421 -22.42 28.69 0.82
CA ARG A 421 -23.18 27.49 1.18
C ARG A 421 -22.29 26.51 1.93
N ALA A 422 -22.87 25.87 2.94
CA ALA A 422 -22.27 24.73 3.60
C ALA A 422 -22.15 23.56 2.61
N GLY A 423 -21.11 22.75 2.79
CA GLY A 423 -20.83 21.62 1.90
C GLY A 423 -19.37 21.19 1.97
N VAL A 424 -19.07 20.14 1.23
CA VAL A 424 -17.72 19.61 1.10
C VAL A 424 -17.30 19.75 -0.37
N TYR A 425 -16.22 20.48 -0.59
CA TYR A 425 -15.77 20.91 -1.91
C TYR A 425 -14.40 20.30 -2.22
N PRO A 426 -14.30 19.39 -3.20
CA PRO A 426 -13.03 18.96 -3.73
C PRO A 426 -12.44 20.07 -4.60
N VAL A 427 -11.40 20.74 -4.10
CA VAL A 427 -10.69 21.78 -4.83
C VAL A 427 -9.40 21.21 -5.38
N VAL A 428 -9.13 21.40 -6.68
CA VAL A 428 -7.86 21.03 -7.31
C VAL A 428 -7.01 22.28 -7.46
N LEU A 429 -5.82 22.24 -6.87
CA LEU A 429 -4.84 23.31 -6.88
C LEU A 429 -3.78 23.03 -7.96
N SER A 430 -3.32 24.08 -8.60
CA SER A 430 -2.18 24.06 -9.52
C SER A 430 -1.20 25.17 -9.17
N ALA A 431 0.09 24.88 -9.23
CA ALA A 431 1.17 25.86 -9.18
C ALA A 431 2.07 25.63 -10.40
N SER A 432 2.41 26.68 -11.13
CA SER A 432 3.13 26.55 -12.39
C SER A 432 4.19 27.63 -12.62
N ASN A 433 5.23 27.28 -13.36
CA ASN A 433 6.23 28.19 -13.92
C ASN A 433 6.66 27.69 -15.32
N ALA A 434 7.68 28.30 -15.92
CA ALA A 434 8.20 27.91 -17.23
C ALA A 434 8.73 26.46 -17.31
N ALA A 435 9.07 25.83 -16.19
CA ALA A 435 9.56 24.46 -16.13
C ALA A 435 8.45 23.41 -15.98
N GLY A 436 7.21 23.82 -15.69
CA GLY A 436 6.05 22.94 -15.55
C GLY A 436 5.13 23.27 -14.37
N SER A 437 4.25 22.33 -14.03
CA SER A 437 3.23 22.48 -12.98
C SER A 437 3.27 21.38 -11.92
N ASP A 438 2.83 21.67 -10.71
CA ASP A 438 2.45 20.66 -9.72
C ASP A 438 0.97 20.77 -9.38
N HIS A 439 0.38 19.64 -9.01
CA HIS A 439 -1.04 19.53 -8.72
C HIS A 439 -1.27 18.96 -7.32
N ALA A 440 -2.30 19.47 -6.67
CA ALA A 440 -2.66 19.08 -5.32
C ALA A 440 -4.16 19.15 -5.14
N GLU A 441 -4.69 18.42 -4.16
CA GLU A 441 -6.06 18.62 -3.71
C GLU A 441 -6.09 19.54 -2.48
N LEU A 442 -7.24 20.18 -2.28
CA LEU A 442 -7.67 20.80 -1.05
C LEU A 442 -9.10 20.36 -0.77
N ALA A 443 -9.27 19.46 0.20
CA ALA A 443 -10.58 19.09 0.72
C ALA A 443 -11.09 20.24 1.61
N LEU A 444 -11.95 21.09 1.05
CA LEU A 444 -12.51 22.24 1.75
C LEU A 444 -13.88 21.90 2.32
N THR A 445 -13.99 21.92 3.65
CA THR A 445 -15.28 21.77 4.34
C THR A 445 -15.82 23.14 4.72
N VAL A 446 -17.02 23.48 4.25
CA VAL A 446 -17.76 24.67 4.68
C VAL A 446 -18.86 24.22 5.64
N THR A 447 -18.77 24.63 6.90
CA THR A 447 -19.82 24.36 7.89
C THR A 447 -20.95 25.37 7.76
N GLU A 448 -22.12 25.03 8.30
CA GLU A 448 -23.20 26.00 8.47
C GLU A 448 -22.69 27.24 9.22
N GLY A 449 -23.09 28.42 8.76
CA GLY A 449 -22.78 29.67 9.42
C GLY A 449 -23.64 29.76 10.67
N GLY A 450 -23.03 29.74 11.86
CA GLY A 450 -23.78 30.01 13.09
C GLY A 450 -24.49 31.36 12.99
N VAL A 451 -25.82 31.33 13.12
CA VAL A 451 -26.60 32.51 13.51
C VAL A 451 -26.09 32.86 14.91
N GLN A 452 -25.41 34.00 15.03
CA GLN A 452 -25.04 34.54 16.34
C GLN A 452 -26.27 35.11 17.02
#